data_AF-A0AAD9ZTH5-F1
#
_entry.id   AF-A0AAD9ZTH5-F1
#
_cell.length_a   1.000
_cell.length_b   1.000
_cell.length_c   1.000
_cell.angle_alpha   90.00
_cell.angle_beta   90.00
_cell.angle_gamma   90.00
#
_symmetry.space_group_name_H-M   'P 1'
#
loop_
_entity.id
_entity.type
_entity.pdbx_description
1 polymer ?
#
loop_
_entity_poly.entity_id
_entity_poly.type
_entity_poly.pdbx_seq_one_letter_code
_entity_poly.pdbx_strand_id
1 'polypeptide(L)'
;MAKKIASAALLVMMCLLVFVAAIHHHVPKVDADHMYGHCFTSCLDNCDSQGQGYTFCEMKCDTDCFNEEVTAKLNIKFSNKN
;
A
#
# COMPACT_ATOMS: atom_id res chain seq x y z
N MET A 1 34.98 12.23 24.07
CA MET A 1 34.94 12.55 22.62
C MET A 1 33.50 12.44 22.07
N ALA A 2 32.54 13.14 22.70
CA ALA A 2 31.09 12.96 22.42
C ALA A 2 30.49 14.03 21.49
N LYS A 3 31.28 15.03 21.07
CA LYS A 3 30.77 16.18 20.28
C LYS A 3 30.71 15.95 18.77
N LYS A 4 31.40 14.95 18.21
CA LYS A 4 31.44 14.70 16.75
C LYS A 4 30.35 13.76 16.24
N ILE A 5 29.83 12.88 17.09
CA ILE A 5 28.81 11.89 16.76
C ILE A 5 27.38 12.46 16.73
N ALA A 6 27.13 13.54 17.47
CA ALA A 6 25.85 14.25 17.44
C ALA A 6 25.56 14.90 16.06
N SER A 7 26.60 15.30 15.32
CA SER A 7 26.45 15.99 14.04
C SER A 7 26.08 15.05 12.89
N ALA A 8 26.61 13.83 12.89
CA ALA A 8 26.28 12.84 11.86
C ALA A 8 24.85 12.30 12.03
N ALA A 9 24.43 12.03 13.27
CA ALA A 9 23.07 11.58 13.55
C ALA A 9 22.01 12.62 13.15
N LEU A 10 22.28 13.90 13.41
CA LEU A 10 21.38 14.99 13.03
C LEU A 10 21.24 15.12 11.51
N LEU A 11 22.35 14.98 10.77
CA LEU A 11 22.34 15.02 9.31
C LEU A 11 21.56 13.85 8.70
N VAL A 12 21.74 12.63 9.23
CA VAL A 12 20.99 11.45 8.78
C VAL A 12 19.49 11.63 9.02
N MET A 13 19.09 12.14 10.19
CA MET A 13 17.68 12.42 10.49
C MET A 13 17.08 13.47 9.56
N MET A 14 17.81 14.56 9.27
CA MET A 14 17.36 15.58 8.32
C MET A 14 17.20 15.03 6.89
N CYS A 15 18.14 14.20 6.43
CA CYS A 15 18.03 13.55 5.12
C CYS A 15 16.78 12.67 5.03
N LEU A 16 16.55 11.81 6.03
CA LEU A 16 15.38 10.93 6.07
C LEU A 16 14.06 11.72 6.01
N LEU A 17 13.96 12.83 6.73
CA LEU A 17 12.76 13.69 6.71
C LEU A 17 12.51 14.33 5.34
N VAL A 18 13.56 14.76 4.64
CA VAL A 18 13.44 15.33 3.28
C VAL A 18 12.98 14.27 2.28
N PHE A 19 13.51 13.05 2.36
CA PHE A 19 13.07 11.94 1.48
C PHE A 19 11.59 11.60 1.72
N VAL A 20 11.15 11.49 2.97
CA VAL A 20 9.74 11.17 3.30
C VAL A 20 8.79 12.28 2.84
N ALA A 21 9.17 13.56 2.96
CA ALA A 21 8.37 14.68 2.51
C ALA A 21 8.25 14.75 0.98
N ALA A 22 9.34 14.46 0.25
CA ALA A 22 9.35 14.47 -1.21
C ALA A 22 8.46 13.37 -1.81
N ILE A 23 8.42 12.19 -1.17
CA ILE A 23 7.58 11.06 -1.58
C ILE A 23 6.10 11.37 -1.30
N HIS A 24 5.76 11.89 -0.13
CA HIS A 24 4.37 12.23 0.20
C HIS A 24 3.77 13.33 -0.68
N HIS A 25 4.58 14.23 -1.25
CA HIS A 25 4.10 15.35 -2.06
C HIS A 25 3.88 14.98 -3.55
N HIS A 26 4.53 13.92 -4.05
CA HIS A 26 4.48 13.50 -5.45
C HIS A 26 3.69 12.22 -5.72
N VAL A 27 3.19 11.54 -4.69
CA VAL A 27 2.25 10.44 -4.88
C VAL A 27 0.85 11.05 -4.90
N PRO A 28 0.24 11.30 -6.09
CA PRO A 28 -1.20 11.46 -6.13
C PRO A 28 -1.78 10.21 -5.46
N LYS A 29 -2.56 10.40 -4.40
CA LYS A 29 -3.36 9.33 -3.80
C LYS A 29 -4.39 8.97 -4.87
N VAL A 30 -4.02 8.09 -5.78
CA VAL A 30 -4.91 7.58 -6.81
C VAL A 30 -5.92 6.74 -6.04
N ASP A 31 -7.20 7.13 -6.02
CA ASP A 31 -8.27 6.46 -5.27
C ASP A 31 -8.45 4.96 -5.59
N ALA A 32 -7.77 4.45 -6.62
CA ALA A 32 -7.63 3.01 -6.90
C ALA A 32 -6.92 2.25 -5.76
N ASP A 33 -5.93 2.88 -5.11
CA ASP A 33 -5.16 2.28 -4.01
C ASP A 33 -6.05 2.01 -2.77
N HIS A 34 -7.08 2.83 -2.55
CA HIS A 34 -7.98 2.65 -1.41
C HIS A 34 -8.84 1.39 -1.52
N MET A 35 -9.36 1.07 -2.71
CA MET A 35 -10.24 -0.11 -2.88
C MET A 35 -9.44 -1.39 -2.80
N TYR A 36 -8.32 -1.48 -3.53
CA TYR A 36 -7.43 -2.63 -3.46
C TYR A 36 -6.83 -2.78 -2.05
N GLY A 37 -6.31 -1.69 -1.46
CA GLY A 37 -5.71 -1.72 -0.13
C GLY A 37 -6.68 -2.14 0.98
N HIS A 38 -7.93 -1.69 0.92
CA HIS A 38 -8.97 -2.11 1.84
C HIS A 38 -9.33 -3.60 1.65
N CYS A 39 -9.52 -4.04 0.41
CA CYS A 39 -9.76 -5.45 0.08
C CYS A 39 -8.63 -6.34 0.59
N PHE A 40 -7.39 -5.97 0.27
CA PHE A 40 -6.21 -6.76 0.59
C PHE A 40 -6.03 -6.90 2.11
N THR A 41 -6.18 -5.81 2.86
CA THR A 41 -6.05 -5.82 4.33
C THR A 41 -7.10 -6.72 4.97
N SER A 42 -8.37 -6.61 4.55
CA SER A 42 -9.44 -7.44 5.09
C SER A 42 -9.31 -8.91 4.69
N CYS A 43 -8.81 -9.19 3.47
CA CYS A 43 -8.55 -10.54 3.00
C CYS A 43 -7.41 -11.21 3.77
N LEU A 44 -6.32 -10.47 4.02
CA LEU A 44 -5.17 -10.98 4.76
C LEU A 44 -5.56 -11.36 6.20
N ASP A 45 -6.29 -10.49 6.90
CA ASP A 45 -6.76 -10.74 8.27
C ASP A 45 -7.62 -12.01 8.35
N ASN A 46 -8.56 -12.17 7.42
CA ASN A 46 -9.38 -13.38 7.34
C ASN A 46 -8.56 -14.62 6.98
N CYS A 47 -7.63 -14.53 6.03
CA CYS A 47 -6.80 -15.66 5.62
C CYS A 47 -5.83 -16.10 6.73
N ASP A 48 -5.26 -15.15 7.47
CA ASP A 48 -4.43 -15.42 8.64
C ASP A 48 -5.25 -16.07 9.76
N SER A 49 -6.49 -15.61 9.98
CA SER A 49 -7.41 -16.21 10.96
C SER A 49 -7.75 -17.68 10.68
N GLN A 50 -7.60 -18.12 9.42
CA GLN A 50 -7.78 -19.52 9.00
C GLN A 50 -6.52 -20.37 9.19
N GLY A 51 -5.44 -19.79 9.72
CA GLY A 51 -4.16 -20.46 9.96
C GLY A 51 -3.39 -20.77 8.68
N GLN A 52 -3.69 -20.08 7.57
CA GLN A 52 -2.95 -20.23 6.33
C GLN A 52 -1.67 -19.38 6.39
N GLY A 53 -0.57 -19.88 5.81
CA GLY A 53 0.71 -19.17 5.87
C GLY A 53 0.68 -17.84 5.10
N TYR A 54 1.41 -16.83 5.60
CA TYR A 54 1.43 -15.46 5.05
C TYR A 54 1.58 -15.42 3.52
N THR A 55 2.57 -16.13 2.95
CA THR A 55 2.84 -16.10 1.49
C THR A 55 1.67 -16.67 0.67
N PHE A 56 0.94 -17.66 1.22
CA PHE A 56 -0.25 -18.19 0.58
C PHE A 56 -1.36 -17.13 0.58
N CYS A 57 -1.59 -16.50 1.72
CA CYS A 57 -2.58 -15.44 1.86
C CYS A 57 -2.27 -14.23 0.98
N GLU A 58 -1.01 -13.82 0.91
CA GLU A 58 -0.54 -12.72 0.07
C GLU A 58 -0.90 -12.96 -1.41
N MET A 59 -0.50 -14.11 -1.99
CA MET A 59 -0.80 -14.40 -3.40
C MET A 59 -2.29 -14.55 -3.68
N LYS A 60 -3.03 -15.18 -2.75
CA LYS A 60 -4.48 -15.37 -2.88
C LYS A 60 -5.20 -14.03 -2.86
N CYS A 61 -4.92 -13.21 -1.86
CA CYS A 61 -5.57 -11.91 -1.68
C CYS A 61 -5.18 -10.92 -2.78
N ASP A 62 -3.94 -10.96 -3.27
CA ASP A 62 -3.52 -10.14 -4.42
C ASP A 62 -4.37 -10.46 -5.66
N THR A 63 -4.51 -11.75 -5.98
CA THR A 63 -5.30 -12.20 -7.14
C THR A 63 -6.79 -11.90 -6.99
N ASP A 64 -7.36 -12.19 -5.82
CA ASP A 64 -8.80 -12.00 -5.55
C ASP A 64 -9.18 -10.51 -5.62
N CYS A 65 -8.41 -9.64 -4.97
CA CYS A 65 -8.66 -8.19 -4.96
C CYS A 65 -8.39 -7.53 -6.32
N PHE A 66 -7.38 -8.00 -7.06
CA PHE A 66 -7.15 -7.51 -8.43
C PHE A 66 -8.35 -7.84 -9.34
N ASN A 67 -8.89 -9.07 -9.26
CA ASN A 67 -10.07 -9.46 -10.05
C ASN A 67 -11.30 -8.63 -9.70
N GLU A 68 -11.51 -8.32 -8.41
CA GLU A 68 -12.61 -7.46 -7.95
C GLU A 68 -12.48 -6.05 -8.54
N GLU A 69 -11.29 -5.46 -8.49
CA GLU A 69 -11.04 -4.12 -9.04
C GLU A 69 -11.28 -4.07 -10.55
N VAL A 70 -10.78 -5.06 -11.29
CA VAL A 70 -10.97 -5.16 -12.74
C VAL A 70 -12.46 -5.32 -13.07
N THR A 71 -13.17 -6.18 -12.34
CA THR A 71 -14.61 -6.40 -12.54
C THR A 71 -15.41 -5.14 -12.26
N ALA A 72 -15.11 -4.42 -11.17
CA ALA A 72 -15.74 -3.15 -10.84
C ALA A 72 -15.51 -2.11 -11.95
N LYS A 73 -14.27 -1.98 -12.45
CA LYS A 73 -13.94 -1.06 -13.55
C LYS A 73 -14.64 -1.41 -14.87
N LEU A 74 -14.76 -2.71 -15.18
CA LEU A 74 -15.49 -3.16 -16.37
C LEU A 74 -16.99 -2.86 -16.25
N ASN A 75 -17.62 -3.17 -15.12
CA ASN A 75 -19.05 -2.90 -14.90
C ASN A 75 -19.41 -1.41 -14.96
N ILE A 76 -18.53 -0.53 -14.47
CA ILE A 76 -18.71 0.92 -14.57
C ILE A 76 -18.62 1.37 -16.04
N LYS A 77 -17.68 0.84 -16.83
CA LYS A 77 -17.57 1.16 -18.27
C LYS A 77 -18.78 0.70 -19.07
N PHE A 78 -19.37 -0.44 -18.73
CA PHE A 78 -20.58 -0.91 -19.39
C PHE A 78 -21.82 -0.10 -18.96
N SER A 79 -21.93 0.33 -17.70
CA SER A 79 -23.03 1.18 -17.24
C SER A 79 -22.98 2.62 -17.78
N ASN A 80 -21.79 3.15 -18.09
CA ASN A 80 -21.63 4.51 -18.62
C ASN A 80 -21.78 4.61 -20.16
N LYS A 81 -21.94 3.48 -20.86
CA LYS A 81 -22.03 3.40 -22.32
C LYS A 81 -23.46 3.16 -22.85
N ASN A 82 -24.45 3.16 -21.95
CA ASN A 82 -25.88 3.10 -22.24
C ASN A 82 -26.58 4.37 -21.73
#